data_AF-A0A2E9LNW8-F1
#
_entry.id   AF-A0A2E9LNW8-F1
#
_cell.length_a   1.000
_cell.length_b   1.000
_cell.length_c   1.000
_cell.angle_alpha   90.00
_cell.angle_beta   90.00
_cell.angle_gamma   90.00
#
_symmetry.space_group_name_H-M   'P 1'
#
loop_
_entity.id
_entity.type
_entity.pdbx_description
1 polymer ?
#
loop_
_entity_poly.entity_id
_entity_poly.type
_entity_poly.pdbx_seq_one_letter_code
_entity_poly.pdbx_strand_id
1 'polypeptide(L)'
;MNDTAYGATFFENSGVSPFIDTEDDRLSTFAMDVDTASYTIARRFFNDGHLPNPGSVLIEEFINYFEQGYEPPEDEAFAIHMEAAPSQFGPEKYWLMRVGRHGQEIDDRGRNDAFPRF
;
A
#
# COMPACT_ATOMS: atom_id res chain seq x y z
N MET A 1 4.88 13.97 -32.87
CA MET A 1 6.16 14.11 -32.11
C MET A 1 6.06 13.15 -30.95
N ASN A 2 7.05 12.28 -30.78
CA ASN A 2 7.03 11.11 -29.88
C ASN A 2 6.95 11.55 -28.41
N ASP A 3 5.85 11.24 -27.71
CA ASP A 3 5.58 11.78 -26.36
C ASP A 3 5.43 10.68 -25.29
N THR A 4 6.26 9.65 -25.35
CA THR A 4 6.37 8.68 -24.23
C THR A 4 7.81 8.52 -23.83
N ALA A 5 8.24 9.32 -22.85
CA ALA A 5 9.55 9.15 -22.17
C ALA A 5 9.73 7.74 -21.54
N TYR A 6 8.64 6.96 -21.42
CA TYR A 6 8.58 5.63 -20.81
C TYR A 6 7.87 4.60 -21.71
N GLY A 7 8.13 4.61 -23.02
CA GLY A 7 7.43 3.76 -24.00
C GLY A 7 7.58 2.23 -23.83
N ALA A 8 8.33 1.75 -22.83
CA ALA A 8 8.55 0.33 -22.55
C ALA A 8 8.04 -0.13 -21.16
N THR A 9 7.31 0.73 -20.42
CA THR A 9 6.76 0.34 -19.12
C THR A 9 5.32 -0.15 -19.28
N PHE A 10 5.11 -1.44 -19.02
CA PHE A 10 3.78 -2.04 -18.93
C PHE A 10 3.25 -1.85 -17.51
N PHE A 11 2.04 -1.30 -17.41
CA PHE A 11 1.35 -1.14 -16.15
C PHE A 11 -0.02 -1.82 -16.25
N GLU A 12 -0.25 -2.85 -15.45
CA GLU A 12 -1.57 -3.44 -15.28
C GLU A 12 -2.26 -2.79 -14.09
N ASN A 13 -3.46 -2.26 -14.32
CA ASN A 13 -4.30 -1.76 -13.25
C ASN A 13 -5.12 -2.92 -12.68
N SER A 14 -4.84 -3.33 -11.45
CA SER A 14 -5.55 -4.42 -10.77
C SER A 14 -7.01 -4.08 -10.40
N GLY A 15 -7.48 -2.87 -10.71
CA GLY A 15 -8.79 -2.37 -10.31
C GLY A 15 -8.86 -2.03 -8.83
N VAL A 16 -10.06 -1.67 -8.38
CA VAL A 16 -10.39 -1.53 -6.95
C VAL A 16 -11.14 -2.77 -6.49
N SER A 17 -10.86 -3.21 -5.26
CA SER A 17 -11.63 -4.29 -4.65
C SER A 17 -13.11 -3.91 -4.58
N PRO A 18 -14.02 -4.75 -5.09
CA PRO A 18 -15.45 -4.48 -5.00
C PRO A 18 -15.92 -4.57 -3.55
N PHE A 19 -17.07 -3.98 -3.26
CA PHE A 19 -17.78 -4.28 -2.01
C PHE A 19 -18.32 -5.70 -2.08
N ILE A 20 -17.97 -6.54 -1.10
CA ILE A 20 -18.42 -7.92 -0.97
C ILE A 20 -19.32 -8.01 0.27
N ASP A 21 -20.47 -8.68 0.16
CA ASP A 21 -21.32 -8.94 1.32
C ASP A 21 -20.66 -9.98 2.23
N THR A 22 -20.70 -9.75 3.54
CA THR A 22 -20.19 -10.68 4.54
C THR A 22 -20.93 -12.03 4.57
N GLU A 23 -22.15 -12.09 4.00
CA GLU A 23 -22.85 -13.35 3.77
C GLU A 23 -22.17 -14.21 2.69
N ASP A 24 -21.57 -13.57 1.68
CA ASP A 24 -20.85 -14.23 0.58
C ASP A 24 -19.40 -14.55 0.96
N ASP A 25 -18.67 -13.57 1.52
CA ASP A 25 -17.32 -13.76 2.04
C ASP A 25 -17.08 -12.91 3.30
N ARG A 26 -16.81 -13.59 4.41
CA ARG A 26 -16.56 -12.97 5.72
C ARG A 26 -15.08 -12.80 6.04
N LEU A 27 -14.18 -13.29 5.19
CA LEU A 27 -12.74 -13.26 5.43
C LEU A 27 -12.08 -12.19 4.56
N SER A 28 -11.26 -11.36 5.18
CA SER A 28 -10.38 -10.43 4.47
C SER A 28 -8.94 -10.92 4.61
N THR A 29 -8.28 -11.11 3.48
CA THR A 29 -6.86 -11.48 3.42
C THR A 29 -6.07 -10.26 2.97
N PHE A 30 -5.07 -9.87 3.75
CA PHE A 30 -4.20 -8.73 3.44
C PHE A 30 -2.76 -9.22 3.26
N ALA A 31 -2.08 -8.71 2.25
CA ALA A 31 -0.68 -9.01 2.02
C ALA A 31 0.22 -8.42 3.12
N MET A 32 1.36 -9.07 3.34
CA MET A 32 2.37 -8.57 4.29
C MET A 32 3.33 -7.57 3.65
N ASP A 33 3.52 -7.66 2.34
CA ASP A 33 4.40 -6.75 1.61
C ASP A 33 3.78 -5.34 1.50
N VAL A 34 4.64 -4.32 1.46
CA VAL A 34 4.23 -2.92 1.36
C VAL A 34 4.86 -2.32 0.11
N ASP A 35 4.08 -2.30 -0.96
CA ASP A 35 4.49 -1.69 -2.22
C ASP A 35 4.29 -0.17 -2.21
N THR A 36 5.26 0.56 -2.74
CA THR A 36 5.31 2.04 -2.76
C THR A 36 5.82 2.60 -4.09
N ALA A 37 6.02 1.72 -5.07
CA ALA A 37 6.69 2.02 -6.33
C ALA A 37 5.84 2.95 -7.21
N SER A 38 4.53 2.70 -7.26
CA SER A 38 3.54 3.47 -8.01
C SER A 38 3.58 4.95 -7.66
N TYR A 39 3.63 5.30 -6.37
CA TYR A 39 3.74 6.70 -5.95
C TYR A 39 5.08 7.30 -6.39
N THR A 40 6.18 6.57 -6.23
CA THR A 40 7.53 7.03 -6.61
C THR A 40 7.61 7.32 -8.11
N ILE A 41 7.03 6.44 -8.94
CA ILE A 41 6.94 6.62 -10.39
C ILE A 41 6.07 7.84 -10.71
N ALA A 42 4.88 7.93 -10.13
CA ALA A 42 3.99 9.06 -10.37
C ALA A 42 4.62 10.41 -10.00
N ARG A 43 5.28 10.48 -8.84
CA ARG A 43 6.04 11.67 -8.41
C ARG A 43 7.12 12.06 -9.42
N ARG A 44 7.82 11.09 -9.99
CA ARG A 44 8.83 11.34 -11.05
C ARG A 44 8.18 11.95 -12.29
N PHE A 45 7.08 11.39 -12.78
CA PHE A 45 6.34 11.96 -13.92
C PHE A 45 5.94 13.42 -13.66
N PHE A 46 5.37 13.71 -12.49
CA PHE A 46 4.97 15.07 -12.13
C PHE A 46 6.16 16.03 -12.06
N ASN A 47 7.28 15.61 -11.48
CA ASN A 47 8.50 16.42 -11.43
C ASN A 47 9.07 16.69 -12.83
N ASP A 48 8.91 15.75 -13.76
CA ASP A 48 9.31 15.87 -15.16
C ASP A 48 8.27 16.64 -16.00
N GLY A 49 7.18 17.14 -15.39
CA GLY A 49 6.13 17.92 -16.08
C GLY A 49 5.13 17.09 -16.89
N HIS A 50 5.07 15.78 -16.66
CA HIS A 50 4.19 14.86 -17.37
C HIS A 50 3.15 14.25 -16.41
N LEU A 51 2.03 13.78 -16.96
CA LEU A 51 1.07 12.97 -16.19
C LEU A 51 1.51 11.50 -16.23
N PRO A 52 1.41 10.76 -15.11
CA PRO A 52 1.64 9.32 -15.14
C PRO A 52 0.55 8.61 -15.95
N ASN A 53 0.88 7.43 -16.46
CA ASN A 53 -0.13 6.55 -17.04
C ASN A 53 -1.16 6.19 -15.95
N PRO A 54 -2.48 6.34 -16.18
CA PRO A 54 -3.48 5.94 -15.19
C PRO A 54 -3.36 4.47 -14.74
N GLY A 55 -2.87 3.59 -15.61
CA GLY A 55 -2.63 2.19 -15.25
C GLY A 55 -1.47 1.99 -14.28
N SER A 56 -0.57 2.97 -14.15
CA SER A 56 0.56 2.94 -13.21
C SER A 56 0.20 3.47 -11.82
N VAL A 57 -1.03 3.96 -11.62
CA VAL A 57 -1.49 4.57 -10.36
C VAL A 57 -2.29 3.53 -9.59
N LEU A 58 -1.64 2.90 -8.62
CA LEU A 58 -2.23 1.93 -7.72
C LEU A 58 -2.54 2.64 -6.39
N ILE A 59 -3.83 2.73 -6.06
CA ILE A 59 -4.32 3.55 -4.93
C ILE A 59 -3.73 3.06 -3.60
N GLU A 60 -3.61 1.75 -3.41
CA GLU A 60 -3.02 1.15 -2.22
C GLU A 60 -1.56 1.57 -2.00
N GLU A 61 -0.74 1.57 -3.04
CA GLU A 61 0.66 1.99 -2.95
C GLU A 61 0.81 3.49 -2.68
N PHE A 62 -0.16 4.30 -3.12
CA PHE A 62 -0.22 5.72 -2.79
C PHE A 62 -0.53 5.96 -1.31
N ILE A 63 -1.45 5.18 -0.74
CA ILE A 63 -1.78 5.26 0.68
C ILE A 63 -0.61 4.76 1.52
N ASN A 64 0.00 3.64 1.12
CA ASN A 64 1.10 2.99 1.81
C ASN A 64 2.42 3.76 1.77
N TYR A 65 2.62 4.63 0.76
CA TYR A 65 3.85 5.42 0.63
C TYR A 65 4.13 6.30 1.85
N PHE A 66 3.09 6.81 2.52
CA PHE A 66 3.24 7.72 3.64
C PHE A 66 3.42 6.97 4.96
N GLU A 67 4.34 7.46 5.79
CA GLU A 67 4.52 6.97 7.15
C GLU A 67 3.22 7.15 7.96
N GLN A 68 2.71 6.04 8.49
CA GLN A 68 1.42 6.02 9.19
C GLN A 68 1.53 6.31 10.70
N GLY A 69 2.76 6.35 11.25
CA GLY A 69 2.99 6.63 12.68
C GLY A 69 2.50 5.53 13.63
N TYR A 70 2.38 4.29 13.15
CA TYR A 70 2.05 3.15 14.01
C TYR A 70 3.25 2.76 14.86
N GLU A 71 3.05 2.66 16.17
CA GLU A 71 4.08 2.22 17.11
C GLU A 71 4.53 0.79 16.79
N PRO A 72 5.85 0.51 16.87
CA PRO A 72 6.37 -0.83 16.67
C PRO A 72 5.97 -1.78 17.81
N PRO A 73 5.98 -3.10 17.55
CA PRO A 73 5.73 -4.09 18.60
C PRO A 73 6.88 -4.11 19.62
N GLU A 74 6.55 -4.33 20.90
CA GLU A 74 7.55 -4.46 21.97
C GLU A 74 8.19 -5.86 21.98
N ASP A 75 7.36 -6.92 22.05
CA ASP A 75 7.81 -8.31 22.21
C ASP A 75 7.31 -9.26 21.08
N GLU A 76 6.58 -8.72 20.09
CA GLU A 76 5.98 -9.50 18.99
C GLU A 76 6.61 -9.17 17.63
N ALA A 77 6.40 -10.03 16.63
CA ALA A 77 6.95 -9.82 15.29
C ALA A 77 6.29 -8.64 14.54
N PHE A 78 5.03 -8.34 14.86
CA PHE A 78 4.27 -7.24 14.29
C PHE A 78 3.27 -6.69 15.31
N ALA A 79 3.04 -5.38 15.27
CA ALA A 79 1.94 -4.72 15.96
C ALA A 79 0.75 -4.56 15.00
N ILE A 80 -0.47 -4.76 15.49
CA ILE A 80 -1.71 -4.46 14.77
C ILE A 80 -2.39 -3.28 15.43
N HIS A 81 -2.70 -2.26 14.63
CA HIS A 81 -3.43 -1.07 15.03
C HIS A 81 -4.79 -1.06 14.35
N MET A 82 -5.85 -0.74 15.07
CA MET A 82 -7.21 -0.71 14.51
C MET A 82 -7.91 0.58 14.91
N GLU A 83 -8.49 1.24 13.92
CA GLU A 83 -9.30 2.43 14.11
C GLU A 83 -10.58 2.29 13.30
N ALA A 84 -11.68 2.85 13.80
CA ALA A 84 -12.94 2.84 13.08
C ALA A 84 -13.69 4.16 13.27
N ALA A 85 -14.41 4.57 12.22
CA ALA A 85 -15.30 5.72 12.23
C ALA A 85 -16.57 5.40 11.42
N PRO A 86 -17.69 6.09 11.64
CA PRO A 86 -18.85 5.98 10.77
C PRO A 86 -18.45 6.22 9.31
N SER A 87 -18.86 5.33 8.41
CA SER A 87 -18.52 5.44 6.98
C SER A 87 -19.24 6.63 6.38
N GLN A 88 -18.56 7.43 5.55
CA GLN A 88 -19.24 8.46 4.76
C GLN A 88 -20.15 7.87 3.67
N PHE A 89 -19.99 6.58 3.36
CA PHE A 89 -20.77 5.84 2.37
C PHE A 89 -21.86 4.99 3.03
N GLY A 90 -22.78 5.64 3.75
CA GLY A 90 -23.86 5.00 4.51
C GLY A 90 -23.63 5.03 6.03
N PRO A 91 -23.51 6.24 6.62
CA PRO A 91 -23.06 6.44 8.01
C PRO A 91 -23.95 5.81 9.08
N GLU A 92 -25.22 5.55 8.79
CA GLU A 92 -26.14 4.95 9.75
C GLU A 92 -25.99 3.43 9.87
N LYS A 93 -25.36 2.79 8.88
CA LYS A 93 -25.28 1.33 8.78
C LYS A 93 -23.85 0.81 8.74
N TYR A 94 -22.92 1.59 8.18
CA TYR A 94 -21.57 1.12 7.89
C TYR A 94 -20.54 1.90 8.68
N TRP A 95 -19.51 1.18 9.11
CA TRP A 95 -18.30 1.71 9.71
C TRP A 95 -17.14 1.51 8.74
N LEU A 96 -16.31 2.54 8.59
CA LEU A 96 -15.02 2.41 7.94
C LEU A 96 -14.01 2.00 9.00
N MET A 97 -13.37 0.86 8.80
CA MET A 97 -12.30 0.36 9.67
C MET A 97 -10.97 0.45 8.92
N ARG A 98 -9.95 0.96 9.61
CA ARG A 98 -8.56 0.95 9.18
C ARG A 98 -7.79 -0.06 10.03
N VAL A 99 -7.05 -0.93 9.37
CA VAL A 99 -6.14 -1.89 9.99
C VAL A 99 -4.71 -1.51 9.61
N GLY A 100 -3.95 -1.04 10.59
CA GLY A 100 -2.53 -0.76 10.48
C GLY A 100 -1.69 -1.93 10.95
N ARG A 101 -0.55 -2.16 10.32
CA ARG A 101 0.45 -3.13 10.77
C ARG A 101 1.83 -2.47 10.78
N HIS A 102 2.61 -2.76 11.81
CA HIS A 102 4.00 -2.34 11.89
C HIS A 102 4.88 -3.53 12.30
N GLY A 103 5.95 -3.79 11.55
CA GLY A 103 6.90 -4.87 11.89
C GLY A 103 7.95 -4.39 12.90
N GLN A 104 8.63 -5.30 13.58
CA GLN A 104 9.75 -4.90 14.43
C GLN A 104 10.83 -4.15 13.62
N GLU A 105 11.27 -3.00 14.13
CA GLU A 105 12.43 -2.30 13.57
C GLU A 105 13.72 -3.06 13.95
N ILE A 106 14.43 -3.57 12.95
CA ILE A 106 15.73 -4.22 13.15
C ILE A 106 16.80 -3.23 12.71
N ASP A 107 17.62 -2.75 13.66
CA ASP A 107 18.82 -1.94 13.37
C ASP A 107 19.72 -2.66 12.35
N ASP A 108 20.41 -1.92 11.49
CA ASP A 108 21.24 -2.45 10.40
C ASP A 108 22.29 -3.47 10.88
N ARG A 109 22.67 -3.41 12.15
CA ARG A 109 23.60 -4.35 12.81
C ARG A 109 22.97 -5.69 13.20
N GLY A 110 21.65 -5.79 13.22
CA GLY A 110 20.86 -6.99 13.54
C GLY A 110 20.36 -7.75 12.30
N ARG A 111 20.48 -7.16 11.10
CA ARG A 111 20.23 -7.90 9.85
C ARG A 111 21.37 -8.90 9.64
N ASN A 112 21.08 -10.17 9.88
CA ASN A 112 21.98 -11.24 9.46
C ASN A 112 22.23 -11.08 7.95
N ASP A 113 23.49 -10.99 7.53
CA ASP A 113 23.89 -10.78 6.14
C ASP A 113 23.24 -11.83 5.22
N ALA A 114 22.09 -11.50 4.64
CA ALA A 114 21.44 -12.28 3.61
C ALA A 114 22.10 -11.97 2.26
N PHE A 115 23.41 -12.20 2.16
CA PHE A 115 24.13 -12.30 0.90
C PHE A 115 24.38 -13.78 0.62
N PRO A 116 23.62 -14.43 -0.29
CA PRO A 116 24.08 -15.69 -0.85
C PRO A 116 25.33 -15.37 -1.69
N ARG A 117 26.50 -15.81 -1.21
CA ARG A 117 27.69 -15.91 -2.05
C ARG A 117 27.39 -16.94 -3.14
N PHE A 118 27.28 -16.45 -4.37
CA PHE A 118 27.51 -17.24 -5.57
C PHE A 118 28.84 -16.78 -6.17
#